data_AF-A0A372GN32-F1
#
_entry.id   AF-A0A372GN32-F1
#
_cell.length_a   1.000
_cell.length_b   1.000
_cell.length_c   1.000
_cell.angle_alpha   90.00
_cell.angle_beta   90.00
_cell.angle_gamma   90.00
#
_symmetry.space_group_name_H-M   'P 1'
#
loop_
_entity.id
_entity.type
_entity.pdbx_description
1 polymer ?
#
loop_
_entity_poly.entity_id
_entity_poly.type
_entity_poly.pdbx_seq_one_letter_code
_entity_poly.pdbx_strand_id
1 'polypeptide(L)'
;MRDWPGGVSRWGGAVDPYFGQPLWLRADCCGGRTLWAFNERHLDLLEGYVGARLRERGEYVGMTMVAKLPAWLKSAKHRGEILRVIGRLRASLP
;
A
#
# COMPACT_ATOMS: atom_id res chain seq x y z
N MET A 1 14.63 -29.58 -15.98
CA MET A 1 13.85 -28.37 -16.29
C MET A 1 13.09 -28.03 -15.01
N ARG A 2 13.43 -26.94 -14.32
CA ARG A 2 12.89 -26.65 -12.97
C ARG A 2 11.40 -26.33 -13.08
N ASP A 3 10.56 -27.10 -12.37
CA ASP A 3 9.17 -26.80 -12.12
C ASP A 3 9.05 -25.38 -11.53
N TRP A 4 8.42 -24.48 -12.29
CA TRP A 4 7.98 -23.18 -11.78
C TRP A 4 6.58 -23.39 -11.19
N PRO A 5 6.40 -23.48 -9.86
CA PRO A 5 5.07 -23.55 -9.29
C PRO A 5 4.43 -22.20 -9.60
N GLY A 6 3.39 -22.18 -10.43
CA GLY A 6 2.73 -20.97 -10.90
C GLY A 6 2.66 -19.92 -9.80
N GLY A 7 3.52 -18.91 -9.91
CA GLY A 7 3.76 -17.95 -8.85
C GLY A 7 2.46 -17.25 -8.51
N VAL A 8 1.88 -17.55 -7.34
CA VAL A 8 0.80 -16.75 -6.78
C VAL A 8 1.38 -15.35 -6.67
N SER A 9 0.98 -14.49 -7.59
CA SER A 9 1.34 -13.08 -7.61
C SER A 9 0.92 -12.48 -6.27
N ARG A 10 1.83 -12.39 -5.29
CA ARG A 10 1.60 -11.76 -3.97
C ARG A 10 1.50 -10.23 -4.06
N TRP A 11 1.46 -9.71 -5.28
CA TRP A 11 1.18 -8.33 -5.61
C TRP A 11 -0.08 -7.85 -4.89
N GLY A 12 0.08 -6.83 -4.04
CA GLY A 12 -1.02 -6.25 -3.26
C GLY A 12 -1.04 -6.61 -1.78
N GLY A 13 -0.01 -7.27 -1.26
CA GLY A 13 0.17 -7.53 0.18
C GLY A 13 1.44 -6.91 0.76
N ALA A 14 1.60 -7.01 2.08
CA ALA A 14 2.78 -6.53 2.82
C ALA A 14 4.04 -7.41 2.63
N VAL A 15 4.10 -8.14 1.52
CA VAL A 15 5.11 -9.15 1.21
C VAL A 15 5.61 -8.91 -0.21
N ASP A 16 6.92 -8.94 -0.38
CA ASP A 16 7.58 -8.81 -1.66
C ASP A 16 7.20 -9.97 -2.60
N PRO A 17 6.78 -9.68 -3.84
CA PRO A 17 6.30 -10.70 -4.77
C PRO A 17 7.41 -11.58 -5.36
N TYR A 18 8.67 -11.18 -5.27
CA TYR A 18 9.82 -11.92 -5.83
C TYR A 18 10.52 -12.78 -4.79
N PHE A 19 10.79 -12.22 -3.61
CA PHE A 19 11.53 -12.87 -2.52
C PHE A 19 10.61 -13.46 -1.46
N GLY A 20 9.32 -13.11 -1.45
CA GLY A 20 8.37 -13.57 -0.43
C GLY A 20 8.65 -13.01 0.97
N GLN A 21 9.52 -12.01 1.08
CA GLN A 21 9.94 -11.38 2.33
C GLN A 21 8.98 -10.26 2.73
N PRO A 22 8.79 -10.00 4.03
CA PRO A 22 7.99 -8.87 4.46
C PRO A 22 8.60 -7.55 4.00
N LEU A 23 7.76 -6.63 3.54
CA LEU A 23 8.21 -5.30 3.14
C LEU A 23 8.74 -4.53 4.35
N TRP A 24 9.81 -3.75 4.13
CA TRP A 24 10.41 -2.91 5.16
C TRP A 24 9.44 -1.84 5.64
N LEU A 25 8.80 -1.14 4.69
CA LEU A 25 7.81 -0.12 4.98
C LEU A 25 6.45 -0.77 5.23
N ARG A 26 6.25 -1.28 6.44
CA ARG A 26 4.96 -1.79 6.90
C ARG A 26 4.70 -1.46 8.36
N ALA A 27 3.44 -1.24 8.70
CA ALA A 27 3.03 -0.99 10.08
C ALA A 27 1.58 -1.38 10.30
N ASP A 28 1.26 -1.73 11.55
CA ASP A 28 -0.11 -1.99 11.97
C ASP A 28 -0.95 -0.71 11.93
N CYS A 29 -2.18 -0.85 11.47
CA CYS A 29 -3.10 0.23 11.17
C CYS A 29 -4.54 -0.28 11.25
N CYS A 30 -5.46 0.54 11.75
CA CYS A 30 -6.91 0.35 11.61
C CYS A 30 -7.44 -0.97 12.18
N GLY A 31 -7.02 -1.31 13.40
CA GLY A 31 -7.54 -2.44 14.16
C GLY A 31 -7.10 -3.80 13.61
N GLY A 32 -5.78 -3.98 13.45
CA GLY A 32 -5.19 -5.26 13.02
C GLY A 32 -5.01 -5.41 11.51
N ARG A 33 -5.09 -4.32 10.75
CA ARG A 33 -4.73 -4.30 9.32
C ARG A 33 -3.30 -3.83 9.19
N THR A 34 -2.64 -4.20 8.10
CA THR A 34 -1.26 -3.76 7.85
C THR A 34 -1.26 -2.76 6.71
N LEU A 35 -0.77 -1.55 6.98
CA LEU A 35 -0.39 -0.60 5.94
C LEU A 35 1.01 -0.94 5.48
N TRP A 36 1.25 -0.90 4.16
CA TRP A 36 2.55 -1.18 3.60
C TRP A 36 2.83 -0.33 2.36
N ALA A 37 4.11 -0.12 2.06
CA ALA A 37 4.59 0.55 0.87
C ALA A 37 5.86 -0.13 0.34
N PHE A 38 6.19 0.09 -0.93
CA PHE A 38 7.41 -0.47 -1.52
C PHE A 38 8.61 0.46 -1.35
N ASN A 39 8.37 1.76 -1.41
CA ASN A 39 9.36 2.81 -1.32
C ASN A 39 8.67 4.11 -0.92
N GLU A 40 9.46 5.17 -0.74
CA GLU A 40 8.97 6.51 -0.40
C GLU A 40 7.95 7.05 -1.42
N ARG A 41 8.20 6.86 -2.73
CA ARG A 41 7.26 7.28 -3.78
C ARG A 41 5.89 6.63 -3.65
N HIS A 42 5.84 5.38 -3.20
CA HIS A 42 4.58 4.71 -2.91
C HIS A 42 3.89 5.33 -1.68
N LEU A 43 4.64 5.77 -0.66
CA LEU A 43 4.08 6.54 0.46
C LEU A 43 3.51 7.89 0.00
N ASP A 44 4.21 8.63 -0.89
CA ASP A 44 3.69 9.89 -1.47
C ASP A 44 2.33 9.67 -2.15
N LEU A 45 2.22 8.60 -2.95
CA LEU A 45 0.98 8.25 -3.64
C LEU A 45 -0.15 7.90 -2.67
N LEU A 46 0.16 7.13 -1.62
CA LEU A 46 -0.82 6.77 -0.59
C LEU A 46 -1.27 7.99 0.21
N GLU A 47 -0.35 8.86 0.58
CA GLU A 47 -0.62 10.10 1.31
C GLU A 47 -1.49 11.04 0.48
N GLY A 48 -1.13 11.26 -0.79
CA GLY A 48 -1.92 12.06 -1.72
C GLY A 48 -3.32 11.48 -1.94
N TYR A 49 -3.43 10.17 -2.16
CA TYR A 49 -4.72 9.50 -2.37
C TYR A 49 -5.61 9.53 -1.12
N VAL A 50 -5.05 9.26 0.06
CA VAL A 50 -5.80 9.23 1.33
C VAL A 50 -6.16 10.64 1.77
N GLY A 51 -5.24 11.60 1.61
CA GLY A 51 -5.42 13.01 1.95
C GLY A 51 -6.37 13.76 1.04
N ALA A 52 -6.45 13.39 -0.25
CA ALA A 52 -7.37 14.02 -1.20
C ALA A 52 -8.84 13.82 -0.78
N ARG A 53 -9.54 14.93 -0.51
CA ARG A 53 -10.96 14.94 -0.13
C ARG A 53 -11.87 14.61 -1.32
N LEU A 54 -11.39 14.84 -2.54
CA LEU A 54 -12.01 14.46 -3.80
C LEU A 54 -11.18 13.33 -4.43
N ARG A 55 -11.76 12.16 -4.65
CA ARG A 55 -11.09 11.09 -5.39
C ARG A 55 -11.29 11.36 -6.87
N GLU A 56 -10.45 12.20 -7.44
CA GLU A 56 -10.39 12.26 -8.90
C GLU A 56 -9.85 10.92 -9.38
N ARG A 57 -10.71 10.17 -10.07
CA ARG A 57 -10.28 9.01 -10.86
C ARG A 57 -9.44 9.61 -11.98
N GLY A 58 -8.15 9.80 -11.72
CA GLY A 58 -7.21 10.28 -12.73
C GLY A 58 -7.31 9.43 -13.99
N GLU A 59 -6.94 10.03 -15.13
CA GLU A 59 -6.98 9.56 -16.53
C GLU A 59 -6.33 8.19 -16.82
N TYR A 60 -5.98 7.40 -15.80
CA TYR A 60 -5.38 6.10 -15.95
C TYR A 60 -6.46 5.01 -16.05
N VAL A 61 -6.75 4.63 -17.29
CA VAL A 61 -7.56 3.46 -17.66
C VAL A 61 -6.69 2.20 -17.49
N GLY A 62 -6.59 1.69 -16.25
CA GLY A 62 -5.85 0.46 -15.93
C GLY A 62 -5.95 0.05 -14.45
N MET A 63 -5.54 -1.18 -14.10
CA MET A 63 -5.41 -1.63 -12.71
C MET A 63 -4.17 -1.00 -12.05
N THR A 64 -4.23 0.29 -11.70
CA THR A 64 -3.16 0.93 -10.94
C THR A 64 -3.01 0.26 -9.56
N MET A 65 -1.83 0.36 -8.95
CA MET A 65 -1.61 -0.16 -7.59
C MET A 65 -2.64 0.40 -6.59
N VAL A 66 -3.05 1.66 -6.81
CA VAL A 66 -4.12 2.33 -6.06
C VAL A 66 -5.49 1.68 -6.28
N ALA A 67 -5.79 1.25 -7.51
CA ALA A 67 -7.03 0.53 -7.82
C ALA A 67 -7.11 -0.82 -7.11
N LYS A 68 -5.98 -1.49 -6.86
CA LYS A 68 -5.91 -2.75 -6.09
C LYS A 68 -5.89 -2.56 -4.58
N LEU A 69 -5.93 -1.33 -4.07
CA LEU A 69 -5.93 -1.10 -2.63
C LEU A 69 -7.19 -1.67 -1.98
N PRO A 70 -7.06 -2.28 -0.79
CA PRO A 70 -8.18 -2.87 -0.09
C PRO A 70 -9.20 -1.79 0.30
N ALA A 71 -10.48 -2.18 0.34
CA ALA A 71 -11.60 -1.25 0.52
C ALA A 71 -11.51 -0.40 1.80
N TRP A 72 -10.90 -0.92 2.86
CA TRP A 72 -10.71 -0.20 4.12
C TRP A 72 -9.75 0.98 4.02
N LEU A 73 -8.73 0.87 3.17
CA LEU A 73 -7.76 1.93 2.95
C LEU A 73 -8.37 3.02 2.05
N LYS A 74 -9.29 2.62 1.18
CA LYS A 74 -10.19 3.51 0.46
C LYS A 74 -11.37 3.97 1.32
N SER A 75 -11.44 3.70 2.62
CA SER A 75 -12.52 4.21 3.47
C SER A 75 -12.08 5.51 4.14
N ALA A 76 -12.94 6.53 4.10
CA ALA A 76 -12.66 7.80 4.78
C ALA A 76 -12.59 7.63 6.31
N LYS A 77 -13.18 6.56 6.86
CA LYS A 77 -13.20 6.25 8.30
C LYS A 77 -11.81 6.19 8.93
N HIS A 78 -10.83 5.73 8.16
CA HIS A 78 -9.48 5.44 8.65
C HIS A 78 -8.45 6.48 8.23
N ARG A 79 -8.86 7.54 7.52
CA ARG A 79 -7.98 8.55 6.92
C ARG A 79 -6.95 9.11 7.91
N GLY A 80 -7.40 9.54 9.09
CA GLY A 80 -6.51 10.16 10.08
C GLY A 80 -5.47 9.19 10.64
N GLU A 81 -5.86 7.93 10.87
CA GLU A 81 -4.94 6.90 11.35
C GLU A 81 -3.94 6.49 10.26
N ILE A 82 -4.41 6.30 9.03
CA ILE A 82 -3.55 5.96 7.89
C ILE A 82 -2.49 7.04 7.67
N LEU A 83 -2.87 8.32 7.67
CA LEU A 83 -1.91 9.44 7.52
C LEU A 83 -0.86 9.46 8.65
N ARG A 84 -1.28 9.19 9.89
CA ARG A 84 -0.32 9.06 11.01
C ARG A 84 0.66 7.91 10.81
N VAL A 85 0.18 6.76 10.35
CA VAL A 85 1.05 5.59 10.10
C VAL A 85 1.99 5.87 8.93
N ILE A 86 1.53 6.53 7.86
CA ILE A 86 2.41 6.98 6.76
C ILE A 86 3.52 7.88 7.29
N GLY A 87 3.20 8.87 8.12
CA GLY A 87 4.19 9.75 8.72
C GLY A 87 5.24 9.00 9.56
N ARG A 88 4.83 7.98 10.33
CA ARG A 88 5.76 7.11 11.07
C ARG A 88 6.66 6.29 10.13
N LEU A 89 6.09 5.75 9.05
CA LEU A 89 6.87 5.00 8.06
C LEU A 89 7.89 5.90 7.36
N ARG A 90 7.53 7.14 7.03
CA ARG A 90 8.49 8.12 6.50
C ARG A 90 9.61 8.43 7.50
N ALA A 91 9.28 8.63 8.77
CA ALA A 91 10.29 8.87 9.80
C ALA A 91 11.23 7.67 10.05
N SER A 92 10.86 6.48 9.57
CA SER A 92 11.72 5.28 9.61
C SER A 92 12.65 5.14 8.40
N LEU A 93 12.51 6.01 7.40
CA LEU A 93 13.45 6.08 6.29
C LEU A 93 14.77 6.73 6.76
N PRO A 94 15.92 6.22 6.30
CA PRO A 94 17.23 6.78 6.62
C PRO A 94 17.48 8.14 5.97
#